data_AF-A0A966MV62-F1
#
_entry.id   AF-A0A966MV62-F1
#
_cell.length_a   1.000
_cell.length_b   1.000
_cell.length_c   1.000
_cell.angle_alpha   90.00
_cell.angle_beta   90.00
_cell.angle_gamma   90.00
#
_symmetry.space_group_name_H-M   'P 1'
#
loop_
_entity.id
_entity.type
_entity.pdbx_description
1 polymer ?
#
loop_
_entity_poly.entity_id
_entity_poly.type
_entity_poly.pdbx_seq_one_letter_code
_entity_poly.pdbx_strand_id
1 'polypeptide(L)'
;MLDTTNWAEYPFIVNGVKFVSKLDPKGYFYEKVERLPNGLFTDENCRMVMELIGDPSTMTASELQDELDRVNDGATQALVALA
;
A
#
# COMPACT_ATOMS: atom_id res chain seq x y z
N MET A 1 -8.30 -12.57 -8.90
CA MET A 1 -7.49 -12.01 -7.80
C MET A 1 -6.04 -12.13 -8.21
N LEU A 2 -5.27 -11.05 -8.08
CA LEU A 2 -3.84 -11.04 -8.41
C LEU A 2 -3.09 -11.92 -7.40
N ASP A 3 -2.26 -12.84 -7.87
CA ASP A 3 -1.41 -13.65 -6.99
C ASP A 3 -0.21 -12.82 -6.52
N THR A 4 -0.16 -12.54 -5.23
CA THR A 4 0.84 -11.66 -4.60
C THR A 4 1.75 -12.41 -3.63
N THR A 5 1.75 -13.75 -3.66
CA THR A 5 2.46 -14.60 -2.70
C THR A 5 3.97 -14.33 -2.61
N ASN A 6 4.59 -13.92 -3.74
CA ASN A 6 6.02 -13.64 -3.83
C ASN A 6 6.33 -12.15 -3.97
N TRP A 7 5.39 -11.28 -3.63
CA TRP A 7 5.58 -9.84 -3.74
C TRP A 7 6.44 -9.31 -2.59
N ALA A 8 7.23 -8.29 -2.88
CA ALA A 8 7.99 -7.60 -1.86
C ALA A 8 7.06 -6.77 -0.99
N GLU A 9 7.28 -6.79 0.32
CA GLU A 9 6.41 -6.16 1.31
C GLU A 9 7.12 -5.02 2.02
N TYR A 10 6.48 -3.86 2.06
CA TYR A 10 6.97 -2.65 2.71
C TYR A 10 5.94 -2.22 3.75
N PRO A 11 6.13 -2.60 5.04
CA PRO A 11 5.19 -2.24 6.10
C PRO A 11 5.28 -0.75 6.45
N PHE A 12 4.13 -0.14 6.72
CA PHE A 12 4.04 1.26 7.16
C PHE A 12 2.82 1.47 8.08
N ILE A 13 2.74 2.62 8.75
CA ILE A 13 1.69 2.93 9.72
C ILE A 13 1.11 4.31 9.43
N VAL A 14 -0.21 4.41 9.38
CA VAL A 14 -0.95 5.67 9.20
C VAL A 14 -1.93 5.82 10.35
N ASN A 15 -1.76 6.86 11.17
CA ASN A 15 -2.59 7.15 12.35
C ASN A 15 -2.85 5.93 13.25
N GLY A 16 -1.85 5.07 13.42
CA GLY A 16 -1.93 3.86 14.25
C GLY A 16 -2.46 2.61 13.55
N VAL A 17 -2.98 2.72 12.32
CA VAL A 17 -3.39 1.60 11.49
C VAL A 17 -2.21 1.08 10.67
N LYS A 18 -2.00 -0.23 10.67
CA LYS A 18 -0.87 -0.88 10.00
C LYS A 18 -1.26 -1.30 8.58
N PHE A 19 -0.40 -0.96 7.64
CA PHE A 19 -0.54 -1.30 6.24
C PHE A 19 0.72 -1.97 5.73
N VAL A 20 0.59 -2.62 4.58
CA VAL A 20 1.68 -3.16 3.80
C VAL A 20 1.51 -2.74 2.34
N SER A 21 2.53 -2.09 1.79
CA SER A 21 2.61 -1.87 0.35
C SER A 21 3.26 -3.10 -0.26
N LYS A 22 2.60 -3.74 -1.22
CA LYS A 22 3.11 -4.93 -1.90
C LYS A 22 3.49 -4.57 -3.32
N LEU A 23 4.70 -4.93 -3.74
CA LEU A 23 5.21 -4.69 -5.10
C LEU A 23 5.63 -6.01 -5.76
N ASP A 24 5.28 -6.18 -7.03
CA ASP A 24 5.83 -7.26 -7.87
C ASP A 24 7.34 -7.02 -8.06
N PRO A 25 8.24 -7.93 -7.61
CA PRO A 25 9.68 -7.78 -7.79
C PRO A 25 10.13 -7.75 -9.26
N LYS A 26 9.28 -8.24 -10.18
CA LYS A 26 9.48 -8.17 -11.63
C LYS A 26 8.78 -6.97 -12.27
N GLY A 27 8.04 -6.20 -11.48
CA GLY A 27 7.32 -5.02 -11.90
C GLY A 27 8.25 -3.82 -12.10
N TYR A 28 7.77 -2.87 -12.90
CA TYR A 28 8.46 -1.63 -13.22
C TYR A 28 8.76 -0.76 -11.99
N PHE A 29 7.88 -0.80 -10.98
CA PHE A 29 8.01 0.03 -9.79
C PHE A 29 9.09 -0.47 -8.83
N TYR A 30 9.30 -1.79 -8.75
CA TYR A 30 10.17 -2.39 -7.73
C TYR A 30 11.60 -1.85 -7.81
N GLU A 31 12.23 -1.91 -8.99
CA GLU A 31 13.60 -1.41 -9.19
C GLU A 31 13.74 0.08 -8.86
N LYS A 32 12.67 0.87 -9.08
CA LYS A 32 12.68 2.30 -8.76
C LYS A 32 12.58 2.54 -7.26
N VAL A 33 11.72 1.80 -6.58
CA VAL A 33 11.53 1.88 -5.13
C VAL A 33 12.81 1.48 -4.39
N GLU A 34 13.48 0.43 -4.85
CA GLU A 34 14.77 -0.03 -4.28
C GLU A 34 15.91 1.00 -4.42
N ARG A 35 15.78 1.99 -5.31
CA ARG A 35 16.75 3.08 -5.49
C ARG A 35 16.43 4.31 -4.64
N LEU A 36 15.26 4.36 -4.02
CA LEU A 36 14.88 5.48 -3.17
C LEU A 36 15.64 5.42 -1.84
N PRO A 37 15.89 6.57 -1.19
CA PRO A 37 16.33 6.59 0.19
C PRO A 37 15.38 5.82 1.09
N ASN A 38 15.94 5.13 2.09
CA ASN A 38 15.15 4.42 3.09
C ASN A 38 14.09 5.34 3.70
N GLY A 39 12.86 4.83 3.83
CA GLY A 39 11.73 5.57 4.40
C GLY A 39 10.95 6.42 3.40
N LEU A 40 11.57 6.90 2.31
CA LEU A 40 10.87 7.78 1.36
C LEU A 40 9.65 7.10 0.72
N PHE A 41 9.78 5.84 0.33
CA PHE A 41 8.65 5.10 -0.24
C PHE A 41 7.51 4.91 0.77
N THR A 42 7.83 4.56 2.02
CA THR A 42 6.81 4.38 3.06
C THR A 42 6.15 5.70 3.44
N ASP A 43 6.90 6.81 3.45
CA ASP A 43 6.36 8.16 3.69
C ASP A 43 5.36 8.57 2.58
N GLU A 44 5.69 8.29 1.32
CA GLU A 44 4.77 8.51 0.21
C GLU A 44 3.53 7.62 0.30
N ASN A 45 3.65 6.35 0.71
CA ASN A 45 2.48 5.50 0.96
C ASN A 45 1.60 6.06 2.07
N CYS A 46 2.19 6.56 3.18
CA CYS A 46 1.44 7.23 4.25
C CYS A 46 0.66 8.45 3.72
N ARG A 47 1.32 9.30 2.92
CA ARG A 47 0.69 10.47 2.28
C ARG A 47 -0.47 10.06 1.37
N MET A 48 -0.26 9.05 0.54
CA MET A 48 -1.27 8.57 -0.42
C MET A 48 -2.48 7.94 0.25
N VAL A 49 -2.31 7.20 1.35
CA VAL A 49 -3.45 6.70 2.13
C VAL A 49 -4.29 7.87 2.65
N MET A 50 -3.65 8.89 3.25
CA MET A 50 -4.37 10.07 3.74
C MET A 50 -5.09 10.85 2.62
N GLU A 51 -4.53 10.87 1.41
CA GLU A 51 -5.09 11.60 0.26
C GLU A 51 -6.23 10.85 -0.44
N LEU A 52 -6.11 9.52 -0.58
CA LEU A 52 -7.05 8.70 -1.36
C LEU A 52 -8.16 8.07 -0.53
N ILE A 53 -7.87 7.75 0.74
CA ILE A 53 -8.77 7.06 1.66
C ILE A 53 -9.23 8.02 2.76
N GLY A 54 -8.38 8.94 3.20
CA GLY A 54 -8.63 9.82 4.35
C GLY A 54 -7.99 9.27 5.63
N ASP A 55 -8.56 9.60 6.78
CA ASP A 55 -8.03 9.13 8.08
C ASP A 55 -8.51 7.70 8.40
N PRO A 56 -7.65 6.67 8.26
CA PRO A 56 -8.06 5.29 8.46
C PRO A 56 -8.41 4.97 9.92
N SER A 57 -7.97 5.80 10.88
CA SER A 57 -8.29 5.59 12.30
C SER A 57 -9.77 5.87 12.63
N THR A 58 -10.48 6.54 11.73
CA THR A 58 -11.91 6.85 11.86
C THR A 58 -12.82 5.85 11.16
N MET A 59 -12.24 4.86 10.47
CA MET A 59 -12.96 3.84 9.70
C MET A 59 -13.00 2.51 10.45
N THR A 60 -14.07 1.74 10.22
CA THR A 60 -14.09 0.32 10.58
C THR A 60 -13.19 -0.49 9.63
N ALA A 61 -12.83 -1.70 10.03
CA ALA A 61 -12.04 -2.59 9.17
C ALA A 61 -12.73 -2.92 7.83
N SER A 62 -14.07 -3.01 7.82
CA SER A 62 -14.82 -3.28 6.58
C SER A 62 -14.81 -2.07 5.64
N GLU A 63 -15.08 -0.87 6.16
CA GLU A 63 -15.04 0.36 5.34
C GLU A 63 -13.65 0.59 4.76
N LEU A 64 -12.61 0.35 5.57
CA LEU A 64 -11.23 0.47 5.11
C LEU A 64 -10.88 -0.58 4.06
N GLN A 65 -11.40 -1.80 4.17
CA GLN A 65 -11.23 -2.82 3.15
C GLN A 65 -11.92 -2.44 1.84
N ASP A 66 -13.14 -1.89 1.91
CA ASP A 66 -13.88 -1.44 0.72
C ASP A 66 -13.12 -0.30 0.00
N GLU A 67 -12.54 0.64 0.75
CA GLU A 67 -11.70 1.70 0.18
C GLU A 67 -10.41 1.18 -0.42
N LEU A 68 -9.75 0.20 0.22
CA LEU A 68 -8.56 -0.45 -0.33
C LEU A 68 -8.89 -1.23 -1.61
N ASP A 69 -10.03 -1.93 -1.66
CA ASP A 69 -10.48 -2.63 -2.85
C ASP A 69 -10.74 -1.65 -4.00
N ARG A 70 -11.34 -0.49 -3.71
CA ARG A 70 -11.53 0.59 -4.68
C ARG A 70 -10.21 1.19 -5.17
N VAL A 71 -9.26 1.47 -4.28
CA VAL A 71 -7.96 2.07 -4.63
C VAL A 71 -7.09 1.08 -5.41
N ASN A 72 -7.19 -0.21 -5.11
CA ASN A 72 -6.45 -1.27 -5.80
C ASN A 72 -7.16 -1.80 -7.04
N ASP A 73 -8.32 -1.26 -7.43
CA ASP A 73 -9.03 -1.74 -8.62
C ASP A 73 -8.15 -1.54 -9.87
N GLY A 74 -7.98 -2.62 -10.64
CA GLY A 74 -7.08 -2.65 -11.79
C GLY A 74 -5.57 -2.69 -11.46
N ALA A 75 -5.18 -2.87 -10.20
CA ALA A 75 -3.78 -3.05 -9.82
C ALA A 75 -3.14 -4.27 -10.51
N THR A 76 -1.92 -4.09 -11.03
CA THR A 76 -1.17 -5.15 -11.74
C THR A 76 0.22 -5.43 -11.18
N GLN A 77 0.87 -4.44 -10.54
CA GLN A 77 2.26 -4.56 -10.08
C GLN A 77 2.50 -3.96 -8.68
N ALA A 78 1.51 -3.26 -8.14
CA ALA A 78 1.58 -2.59 -6.84
C ALA A 78 0.18 -2.55 -6.22
N LEU A 79 0.09 -2.80 -4.91
CA LEU A 79 -1.15 -2.65 -4.15
C LEU A 79 -0.85 -2.28 -2.69
N VAL A 80 -1.84 -1.68 -2.03
CA VAL A 80 -1.80 -1.41 -0.59
C VAL A 80 -2.79 -2.33 0.11
N ALA A 81 -2.38 -2.98 1.19
CA ALA A 81 -3.25 -3.85 1.98
C ALA A 81 -3.11 -3.56 3.48
N LEU A 82 -4.07 -4.04 4.26
CA LEU A 82 -3.91 -4.13 5.71
C LEU A 82 -2.84 -5.19 6.05
N ALA A 83 -2.06 -4.91 7.10
CA ALA A 83 -1.01 -5.81 7.59
C ALA A 83 -1.53 -6.84 8.59
#